data_AF-A0A1I6X861-F1
#
_entry.id   AF-A0A1I6X861-F1
#
_cell.length_a   1.000
_cell.length_b   1.000
_cell.length_c   1.000
_cell.angle_alpha   90.00
_cell.angle_beta   90.00
_cell.angle_gamma   90.00
#
_symmetry.space_group_name_H-M   'P 1'
#
loop_
_entity.id
_entity.type
_entity.pdbx_description
1 polymer ?
#
loop_
_entity_poly.entity_id
_entity_poly.type
_entity_poly.pdbx_seq_one_letter_code
_entity_poly.pdbx_strand_id
1 'polypeptide(L)'
;MAVVLRPLGLGDLLTGVPAIRAVRAAVPGHRLVLATTTALAPLAGLVDAVDEVLPARELAPLDWDGPPPELAVDLHGKGPASHVVVADLHPARLLTFASPGYPGPTWYADEHEVRRWCRLVSEGLGVAADPDALDLAVPAVSPPVTGAVLVHPGAAFPGRRWPAERFAAVARSLADAGHDVRITGGPAERDLACAVARGAGLGEDAVLAGTTSTLELAATVATARVVVSGDTGVAHLATAYRRPSVVLFGPVSPALWGPPPRPQHLVLWHGDGAGDPWGTELDPALARITVDEVTAALDRLLA
;
A
#
# COMPACT_ATOMS: atom_id res chain seq x y z
N MET A 1 -13.93 20.10 -13.18
CA MET A 1 -13.24 19.39 -12.07
C MET A 1 -13.43 17.88 -12.19
N ALA A 2 -12.58 17.09 -11.53
CA ALA A 2 -12.65 15.63 -11.52
C ALA A 2 -12.58 15.08 -10.09
N VAL A 3 -13.35 14.04 -9.79
CA VAL A 3 -13.35 13.35 -8.49
C VAL A 3 -12.92 11.89 -8.69
N VAL A 4 -11.99 11.41 -7.86
CA VAL A 4 -11.52 10.02 -7.85
C VAL A 4 -11.83 9.40 -6.49
N LEU A 5 -12.53 8.27 -6.45
CA LEU A 5 -12.87 7.54 -5.22
C LEU A 5 -11.86 6.43 -4.95
N ARG A 6 -11.16 6.48 -3.80
CA ARG A 6 -10.30 5.39 -3.29
C ARG A 6 -10.15 5.40 -1.75
N PRO A 7 -11.23 5.25 -0.96
CA PRO A 7 -11.20 5.23 0.50
C PRO A 7 -10.87 3.84 1.06
N LEU A 8 -9.72 3.30 0.69
CA LEU A 8 -9.21 1.97 1.08
C LEU A 8 -7.98 2.08 1.98
N GLY A 9 -7.23 0.98 2.14
CA GLY A 9 -6.00 0.91 2.91
C GLY A 9 -4.80 1.58 2.22
N LEU A 10 -3.68 1.65 2.95
CA LEU A 10 -2.43 2.24 2.46
C LEU A 10 -1.93 1.56 1.18
N GLY A 11 -1.95 0.22 1.14
CA GLY A 11 -1.52 -0.54 -0.04
C GLY A 11 -2.37 -0.19 -1.26
N ASP A 12 -3.69 -0.13 -1.09
CA ASP A 12 -4.61 0.29 -2.14
C ASP A 12 -4.27 1.70 -2.63
N LEU A 13 -4.21 2.71 -1.76
CA LEU A 13 -3.88 4.07 -2.19
C LEU A 13 -2.65 4.11 -3.11
N LEU A 14 -1.58 3.41 -2.70
CA LEU A 14 -0.31 3.37 -3.41
C LEU A 14 -0.39 2.64 -4.76
N THR A 15 -1.12 1.52 -4.85
CA THR A 15 -1.32 0.82 -6.12
C THR A 15 -2.19 1.59 -7.11
N GLY A 16 -2.98 2.57 -6.63
CA GLY A 16 -3.79 3.45 -7.46
C GLY A 16 -3.06 4.67 -8.05
N VAL A 17 -1.85 4.98 -7.58
CA VAL A 17 -1.12 6.20 -7.98
C VAL A 17 -0.93 6.33 -9.50
N PRO A 18 -0.47 5.29 -10.23
CA PRO A 18 -0.42 5.30 -11.69
C PRO A 18 -1.73 5.69 -12.38
N ALA A 19 -2.85 5.15 -11.90
CA ALA A 19 -4.16 5.43 -12.47
C ALA A 19 -4.60 6.86 -12.19
N ILE A 20 -4.32 7.40 -10.99
CA ILE A 20 -4.59 8.80 -10.63
C ILE A 20 -3.80 9.75 -11.54
N ARG A 21 -2.52 9.44 -11.82
CA ARG A 21 -1.70 10.20 -12.78
C ARG A 21 -2.27 10.15 -14.20
N ALA A 22 -2.78 8.99 -14.63
CA ALA A 22 -3.44 8.86 -15.91
C ALA A 22 -4.76 9.66 -15.98
N VAL A 23 -5.54 9.73 -14.89
CA VAL A 23 -6.71 10.62 -14.80
C VAL A 23 -6.27 12.07 -14.97
N ARG A 24 -5.23 12.53 -14.26
CA ARG A 24 -4.65 13.87 -14.46
C ARG A 24 -4.27 14.13 -15.92
N ALA A 25 -3.64 13.17 -16.59
CA ALA A 25 -3.27 13.31 -18.01
C ALA A 25 -4.49 13.47 -18.93
N ALA A 26 -5.62 12.83 -18.59
CA ALA A 26 -6.88 12.98 -19.34
C ALA A 26 -7.58 14.33 -19.10
N VAL A 27 -7.35 14.96 -17.95
CA VAL A 27 -8.00 16.21 -17.54
C VAL A 27 -6.99 17.24 -16.95
N PRO A 28 -6.00 17.69 -17.73
CA PRO A 28 -4.88 18.48 -17.21
C PRO A 28 -5.30 19.82 -16.59
N GLY A 29 -6.38 20.44 -17.08
CA GLY A 29 -6.90 21.72 -16.56
C GLY A 29 -7.89 21.60 -15.41
N HIS A 30 -8.26 20.38 -15.00
CA HIS A 30 -9.28 20.17 -13.99
C HIS A 30 -8.66 20.19 -12.60
N ARG A 31 -9.36 20.78 -11.61
CA ARG A 31 -9.09 20.46 -10.20
C ARG A 31 -9.40 18.98 -9.96
N LEU A 32 -8.42 18.19 -9.55
CA LEU A 32 -8.54 16.75 -9.26
C LEU A 32 -8.62 16.54 -7.76
N VAL A 33 -9.78 16.08 -7.32
CA VAL A 33 -10.08 15.76 -5.93
C VAL A 33 -9.97 14.25 -5.71
N LEU A 34 -9.12 13.83 -4.79
CA LEU A 34 -9.02 12.43 -4.38
C LEU A 34 -9.82 12.21 -3.09
N ALA A 35 -10.91 11.46 -3.19
CA ALA A 35 -11.70 11.02 -2.05
C ALA A 35 -11.07 9.77 -1.41
N THR A 36 -10.44 9.92 -0.25
CA THR A 36 -9.77 8.82 0.47
C THR A 36 -9.95 8.93 1.98
N THR A 37 -9.48 7.93 2.73
CA THR A 37 -9.65 7.89 4.19
C THR A 37 -8.88 9.03 4.87
N THR A 38 -9.43 9.55 5.97
CA THR A 38 -8.80 10.65 6.75
C THR A 38 -7.37 10.31 7.18
N ALA A 39 -7.11 9.05 7.54
CA ALA A 39 -5.79 8.58 7.97
C ALA A 39 -4.73 8.64 6.85
N LEU A 40 -5.15 8.56 5.59
CA LEU A 40 -4.29 8.57 4.42
C LEU A 40 -4.25 9.94 3.72
N ALA A 41 -5.07 10.89 4.14
CA ALA A 41 -5.12 12.22 3.52
C ALA A 41 -3.75 12.91 3.42
N PRO A 42 -2.86 12.85 4.44
CA PRO A 42 -1.52 13.41 4.33
C PRO A 42 -0.66 12.75 3.23
N LEU A 43 -0.78 11.43 3.03
CA LEU A 43 -0.04 10.73 1.97
C LEU A 43 -0.64 10.96 0.60
N ALA A 44 -1.96 11.08 0.51
CA ALA A 44 -2.64 11.43 -0.74
C ALA A 44 -2.14 12.78 -1.30
N GLY A 45 -1.81 13.74 -0.42
CA GLY A 45 -1.18 15.01 -0.81
C GLY A 45 0.25 14.90 -1.34
N LEU A 46 0.90 13.73 -1.24
CA LEU A 46 2.22 13.47 -1.85
C LEU A 46 2.14 12.95 -3.29
N VAL A 47 0.93 12.69 -3.78
CA VAL A 47 0.68 12.32 -5.17
C VAL A 47 0.63 13.62 -5.98
N ASP A 48 1.62 13.81 -6.85
CA ASP A 48 1.80 15.00 -7.72
C ASP A 48 0.62 15.31 -8.66
N ALA A 49 -0.29 14.35 -8.85
CA ALA A 49 -1.51 14.52 -9.63
C ALA A 49 -2.72 15.09 -8.85
N VAL A 50 -2.69 15.06 -7.51
CA VAL A 50 -3.82 15.41 -6.63
C VAL A 50 -3.76 16.88 -6.21
N ASP A 51 -4.82 17.64 -6.47
CA ASP A 51 -4.90 19.05 -6.01
C ASP A 51 -5.54 19.18 -4.63
N GLU A 52 -6.46 18.27 -4.32
CA GLU A 52 -7.25 18.30 -3.10
C GLU A 52 -7.60 16.90 -2.63
N VAL A 53 -7.67 16.74 -1.31
CA VAL A 53 -8.12 15.50 -0.69
C VAL A 53 -9.46 15.72 -0.02
N LEU A 54 -10.44 14.89 -0.38
CA LEU A 54 -11.74 14.83 0.27
C LEU A 54 -11.75 13.65 1.26
N PRO A 55 -11.95 13.88 2.57
CA PRO A 55 -12.13 12.79 3.53
C PRO A 55 -13.36 11.95 3.16
N ALA A 56 -13.15 10.65 3.02
CA ALA A 56 -14.17 9.69 2.62
C ALA A 56 -14.10 8.43 3.49
N ARG A 57 -15.22 7.73 3.58
CA ARG A 57 -15.33 6.42 4.22
C ARG A 57 -15.70 5.38 3.16
N GLU A 58 -15.23 4.17 3.35
CA GLU A 58 -15.51 3.07 2.45
C GLU A 58 -17.03 2.87 2.27
N LEU A 59 -17.47 2.89 1.00
CA LEU A 59 -18.86 2.68 0.57
C LEU A 59 -19.90 3.63 1.20
N ALA A 60 -19.46 4.76 1.76
CA ALA A 60 -20.35 5.80 2.28
C ALA A 60 -20.53 6.93 1.25
N PRO A 61 -21.68 7.64 1.27
CA PRO A 61 -21.85 8.86 0.49
C PRO A 61 -20.72 9.87 0.77
N LEU A 62 -20.29 10.56 -0.28
CA LEU A 62 -19.29 11.62 -0.15
C LEU A 62 -19.95 12.89 0.38
N ASP A 63 -19.28 13.55 1.32
CA ASP A 63 -19.66 14.87 1.81
C ASP A 63 -19.23 15.93 0.78
N TRP A 64 -20.01 16.03 -0.31
CA TRP A 64 -19.72 16.87 -1.46
C TRP A 64 -20.73 18.01 -1.56
N ASP A 65 -20.25 19.24 -1.42
CA ASP A 65 -21.03 20.48 -1.51
C ASP A 65 -20.76 21.28 -2.80
N GLY A 66 -19.83 20.79 -3.63
CA GLY A 66 -19.50 21.38 -4.92
C GLY A 66 -20.55 21.13 -6.01
N PRO A 67 -20.43 21.79 -7.18
CA PRO A 67 -21.24 21.46 -8.34
C PRO A 67 -20.94 20.01 -8.80
N PRO A 68 -21.86 19.38 -9.57
CA PRO A 68 -21.60 18.07 -10.16
C PRO A 68 -20.28 18.07 -10.95
N PRO A 69 -19.38 17.09 -10.71
CA PRO A 69 -18.08 17.08 -11.37
C PRO A 69 -18.21 16.73 -12.85
N GLU A 70 -17.25 17.16 -13.66
CA GLU A 70 -17.25 16.80 -15.09
C GLU A 70 -16.87 15.34 -15.29
N LEU A 71 -16.02 14.80 -14.40
CA LEU A 71 -15.58 13.41 -14.39
C LEU A 71 -15.62 12.88 -12.95
N ALA A 72 -16.24 11.73 -12.74
CA ALA A 72 -16.04 10.93 -11.54
C ALA A 72 -15.48 9.56 -11.90
N VAL A 73 -14.48 9.09 -11.15
CA VAL A 73 -13.79 7.81 -11.39
C VAL A 73 -13.88 6.95 -10.14
N ASP A 74 -14.41 5.74 -10.28
CA ASP A 74 -14.39 4.73 -9.23
C ASP A 74 -13.09 3.92 -9.29
N LEU A 75 -12.16 4.19 -8.37
CA LEU A 75 -10.98 3.37 -8.12
C LEU A 75 -11.13 2.59 -6.81
N HIS A 76 -12.33 2.19 -6.40
CA HIS A 76 -12.55 1.36 -5.20
C HIS A 76 -12.77 -0.11 -5.57
N GLY A 77 -13.74 -0.41 -6.45
CA GLY A 77 -14.12 -1.80 -6.71
C GLY A 77 -14.83 -2.05 -8.03
N LYS A 78 -15.44 -3.24 -8.14
CA LYS A 78 -16.18 -3.70 -9.33
C LYS A 78 -17.69 -3.42 -9.28
N GLY A 79 -18.15 -2.75 -8.23
CA GLY A 79 -19.55 -2.35 -8.08
C GLY A 79 -20.51 -3.42 -7.58
N PRO A 80 -21.81 -3.08 -7.47
CA PRO A 80 -22.38 -1.75 -7.75
C PRO A 80 -22.23 -0.75 -6.59
N ALA A 81 -21.89 -1.19 -5.38
CA ALA A 81 -21.89 -0.34 -4.19
C ALA A 81 -20.94 0.87 -4.30
N SER A 82 -19.73 0.68 -4.83
CA SER A 82 -18.75 1.75 -5.05
C SER A 82 -19.17 2.70 -6.17
N HIS A 83 -19.78 2.17 -7.23
CA HIS A 83 -20.28 2.94 -8.37
C HIS A 83 -21.36 3.93 -7.96
N VAL A 84 -22.27 3.52 -7.06
CA VAL A 84 -23.33 4.40 -6.53
C VAL A 84 -22.73 5.63 -5.84
N VAL A 85 -21.67 5.45 -5.04
CA VAL A 85 -21.03 6.55 -4.30
C VAL A 85 -20.55 7.67 -5.23
N VAL A 86 -19.94 7.33 -6.37
CA VAL A 86 -19.49 8.35 -7.35
C VAL A 86 -20.61 8.79 -8.30
N ALA A 87 -21.60 7.95 -8.58
CA ALA A 87 -22.74 8.29 -9.42
C ALA A 87 -23.68 9.32 -8.75
N ASP A 88 -23.80 9.28 -7.42
CA ASP A 88 -24.59 10.22 -6.61
C ASP A 88 -24.05 11.67 -6.67
N LEU A 89 -22.82 11.86 -7.16
CA LEU A 89 -22.29 13.19 -7.50
C LEU A 89 -22.89 13.77 -8.79
N HIS A 90 -23.66 12.98 -9.55
CA HIS A 90 -24.26 13.31 -10.84
C HIS A 90 -23.24 13.82 -11.89
N PRO A 91 -22.11 13.12 -12.11
CA PRO A 91 -21.07 13.61 -12.97
C PRO A 91 -21.50 13.69 -14.44
N ALA A 92 -20.92 14.61 -15.21
CA ALA A 92 -21.13 14.64 -16.67
C ALA A 92 -20.60 13.37 -17.36
N ARG A 93 -19.52 12.79 -16.81
CA ARG A 93 -18.95 11.51 -17.22
C ARG A 93 -18.61 10.66 -15.99
N LEU A 94 -19.08 9.42 -15.99
CA LEU A 94 -18.76 8.43 -14.97
C LEU A 94 -17.83 7.37 -15.57
N LEU A 95 -16.71 7.08 -14.89
CA LEU A 95 -15.80 6.00 -15.24
C LEU A 95 -15.79 4.96 -14.13
N THR A 96 -16.21 3.74 -14.48
CA THR A 96 -16.28 2.59 -13.59
C THR A 96 -16.01 1.31 -14.37
N PHE A 97 -15.75 0.20 -13.68
CA PHE A 97 -15.82 -1.13 -14.33
C PHE A 97 -17.27 -1.51 -14.67
N ALA A 98 -17.44 -2.37 -15.67
CA ALA A 98 -18.75 -2.88 -16.05
C ALA A 98 -19.46 -3.57 -14.87
N SER A 99 -20.67 -3.11 -14.55
CA SER A 99 -21.59 -3.76 -13.63
C SER A 99 -23.05 -3.47 -14.07
N PRO A 100 -24.07 -4.18 -13.56
CA PRO A 100 -25.46 -3.90 -13.95
C PRO A 100 -25.84 -2.42 -13.75
N GLY A 101 -26.20 -1.75 -14.84
CA GLY A 101 -26.52 -0.31 -14.84
C GLY A 101 -25.34 0.63 -15.07
N TYR A 102 -24.11 0.12 -15.11
CA TYR A 102 -22.88 0.90 -15.28
C TYR A 102 -22.02 0.30 -16.41
N PRO A 103 -22.01 0.91 -17.60
CA PRO A 103 -21.14 0.47 -18.69
C PRO A 103 -19.68 0.82 -18.37
N GLY A 104 -18.74 -0.04 -18.80
CA GLY A 104 -17.32 0.21 -18.63
C GLY A 104 -16.44 -0.96 -19.07
N PRO A 105 -15.12 -0.87 -18.86
CA PRO A 105 -14.19 -1.99 -19.06
C PRO A 105 -14.58 -3.24 -18.26
N THR A 106 -14.18 -4.42 -18.73
CA THR A 106 -14.40 -5.68 -18.00
C THR A 106 -13.50 -5.76 -16.75
N TRP A 107 -14.01 -6.33 -15.66
CA TRP A 107 -13.21 -6.66 -14.47
C TRP A 107 -12.56 -8.05 -14.62
N TYR A 108 -11.23 -8.13 -14.43
CA TYR A 108 -10.49 -9.39 -14.38
C TYR A 108 -9.92 -9.60 -12.97
N ALA A 109 -10.29 -10.71 -12.34
CA ALA A 109 -9.93 -10.99 -10.95
C ALA A 109 -8.46 -11.39 -10.76
N ASP A 110 -7.86 -11.97 -11.80
CA ASP A 110 -6.49 -12.45 -11.89
C ASP A 110 -5.50 -11.39 -12.42
N GLU A 111 -5.99 -10.17 -12.66
CA GLU A 111 -5.15 -9.05 -13.08
C GLU A 111 -4.40 -8.43 -11.89
N HIS A 112 -3.14 -8.05 -12.09
CA HIS A 112 -2.36 -7.33 -11.09
C HIS A 112 -3.03 -6.00 -10.71
N GLU A 113 -3.07 -5.68 -9.42
CA GLU A 113 -3.80 -4.55 -8.83
C GLU A 113 -3.50 -3.22 -9.56
N VAL A 114 -2.22 -2.85 -9.67
CA VAL A 114 -1.79 -1.63 -10.38
C VAL A 114 -2.26 -1.61 -11.84
N ARG A 115 -2.13 -2.74 -12.55
CA ARG A 115 -2.49 -2.85 -13.97
C ARG A 115 -3.99 -2.71 -14.18
N ARG A 116 -4.79 -3.29 -13.27
CA ARG A 116 -6.25 -3.19 -13.28
C ARG A 116 -6.71 -1.74 -13.29
N TRP A 117 -6.18 -0.91 -12.38
CA TRP A 117 -6.57 0.50 -12.31
C TRP A 117 -6.01 1.31 -13.49
N CYS A 118 -4.78 1.03 -13.93
CA CYS A 118 -4.23 1.64 -15.15
C CYS A 118 -5.11 1.36 -16.37
N ARG A 119 -5.58 0.12 -16.52
CA ARG A 119 -6.41 -0.32 -17.65
C ARG A 119 -7.78 0.33 -17.63
N LEU A 120 -8.44 0.42 -16.46
CA LEU A 120 -9.70 1.14 -16.31
C LEU A 120 -9.60 2.56 -16.88
N VAL A 121 -8.57 3.30 -16.50
CA VAL A 121 -8.36 4.68 -16.94
C VAL A 121 -7.93 4.74 -18.40
N SER A 122 -7.07 3.83 -18.84
CA SER A 122 -6.56 3.84 -20.21
C SER A 122 -7.64 3.53 -21.24
N GLU A 123 -8.40 2.44 -21.04
CA GLU A 123 -9.52 2.09 -21.91
C GLU A 123 -10.68 3.08 -21.75
N GLY A 124 -10.94 3.53 -20.53
CA GLY A 124 -12.06 4.38 -20.19
C GLY A 124 -11.93 5.81 -20.66
N LEU A 125 -10.72 6.38 -20.66
CA LEU A 125 -10.45 7.78 -21.03
C LEU A 125 -9.62 7.95 -22.32
N GLY A 126 -9.06 6.87 -22.87
CA GLY A 126 -8.25 6.93 -24.09
C GLY A 126 -6.87 7.56 -23.88
N VAL A 127 -6.28 7.37 -22.69
CA VAL A 127 -4.95 7.89 -22.33
C VAL A 127 -4.00 6.75 -21.98
N ALA A 128 -2.69 7.00 -22.03
CA ALA A 128 -1.71 6.04 -21.52
C ALA A 128 -1.64 6.11 -19.98
N ALA A 129 -1.58 4.94 -19.34
CA ALA A 129 -1.23 4.82 -17.92
C ALA A 129 0.04 4.00 -17.78
N ASP A 130 1.05 4.57 -17.12
CA ASP A 130 2.32 3.89 -16.84
C ASP A 130 2.24 3.16 -15.49
N PRO A 131 2.16 1.81 -15.44
CA PRO A 131 2.07 1.07 -14.19
C PRO A 131 3.33 1.16 -13.33
N ASP A 132 4.47 1.64 -13.85
CA ASP A 132 5.71 1.82 -13.09
C ASP A 132 5.79 3.18 -12.38
N ALA A 133 4.88 4.11 -12.69
CA ALA A 133 4.77 5.45 -12.09
C ALA A 133 4.15 5.39 -10.69
N LEU A 134 4.80 4.66 -9.77
CA LEU A 134 4.37 4.45 -8.38
C LEU A 134 5.03 5.43 -7.39
N ASP A 135 5.98 6.23 -7.85
CA ASP A 135 6.81 7.05 -6.96
C ASP A 135 5.98 8.12 -6.25
N LEU A 136 6.29 8.42 -4.98
CA LEU A 136 5.68 9.50 -4.20
C LEU A 136 6.69 10.61 -3.91
N ALA A 137 6.20 11.84 -3.71
CA ALA A 137 7.03 12.90 -3.15
C ALA A 137 7.52 12.53 -1.74
N VAL A 138 8.79 12.79 -1.44
CA VAL A 138 9.33 12.59 -0.09
C VAL A 138 8.68 13.61 0.85
N PRO A 139 8.09 13.19 1.99
CA PRO A 139 7.47 14.11 2.93
C PRO A 139 8.45 15.17 3.46
N ALA A 140 8.01 16.42 3.56
CA ALA A 140 8.78 17.52 4.18
C ALA A 140 8.71 17.49 5.72
N VAL A 141 8.80 16.31 6.32
CA VAL A 141 8.89 16.12 7.78
C VAL A 141 10.18 15.38 8.11
N SER A 142 10.79 15.70 9.25
CA SER A 142 11.97 14.97 9.72
C SER A 142 11.58 13.54 10.10
N PRO A 143 12.23 12.51 9.55
CA PRO A 143 11.97 11.15 10.00
C PRO A 143 12.54 10.95 11.42
N PRO A 144 11.89 10.14 12.27
CA PRO A 144 12.42 9.78 13.60
C PRO A 144 13.79 9.10 13.56
N VAL A 145 14.13 8.47 12.43
CA VAL A 145 15.40 7.78 12.19
C VAL A 145 15.72 7.77 10.70
N THR A 146 16.99 7.77 10.33
CA THR A 146 17.46 7.66 8.95
C THR A 146 18.38 6.46 8.77
N GLY A 147 18.36 5.83 7.60
CA GLY A 147 19.29 4.73 7.28
C GLY A 147 19.09 3.44 8.07
N ALA A 148 18.00 3.31 8.83
CA ALA A 148 17.70 2.12 9.61
C ALA A 148 17.18 0.95 8.75
N VAL A 149 17.30 -0.26 9.27
CA VAL A 149 16.60 -1.46 8.79
C VAL A 149 15.23 -1.50 9.45
N LEU A 150 14.17 -1.48 8.65
CA LEU A 150 12.79 -1.47 9.17
C LEU A 150 12.20 -2.86 9.17
N VAL A 151 11.73 -3.31 10.33
CA VAL A 151 10.96 -4.53 10.49
C VAL A 151 9.51 -4.15 10.76
N HIS A 152 8.58 -4.63 9.93
CA HIS A 152 7.15 -4.38 10.09
C HIS A 152 6.40 -5.71 10.27
N PRO A 153 6.15 -6.14 11.53
CA PRO A 153 5.50 -7.41 11.82
C PRO A 153 3.98 -7.38 11.66
N GLY A 154 3.41 -6.18 11.55
CA GLY A 154 1.98 -5.93 11.47
C GLY A 154 1.34 -6.41 10.17
N ALA A 155 0.03 -6.69 10.24
CA ALA A 155 -0.86 -6.88 9.10
C ALA A 155 -2.33 -6.80 9.59
N ALA A 156 -3.25 -6.40 8.71
CA ALA A 156 -4.66 -6.24 9.08
C ALA A 156 -5.31 -7.55 9.57
N PHE A 157 -4.99 -8.68 8.93
CA PHE A 157 -5.58 -9.99 9.24
C PHE A 157 -4.55 -10.93 9.84
N PRO A 158 -4.90 -11.73 10.87
CA PRO A 158 -3.98 -12.69 11.48
C PRO A 158 -3.36 -13.67 10.49
N GLY A 159 -4.09 -14.13 9.48
CA GLY A 159 -3.56 -15.04 8.46
C GLY A 159 -2.45 -14.46 7.60
N ARG A 160 -2.30 -13.12 7.60
CA ARG A 160 -1.23 -12.40 6.89
C ARG A 160 -0.08 -11.99 7.83
N ARG A 161 -0.10 -12.40 9.10
CA ARG A 161 0.95 -12.08 10.09
C ARG A 161 1.92 -13.23 10.22
N TRP A 162 3.15 -13.04 9.78
CA TRP A 162 4.22 -14.00 10.05
C TRP A 162 4.55 -14.00 11.56
N PRO A 163 4.92 -15.15 12.16
CA PRO A 163 5.08 -15.26 13.61
C PRO A 163 6.07 -14.24 14.19
N ALA A 164 5.71 -13.63 15.33
CA ALA A 164 6.46 -12.52 15.94
C ALA A 164 7.88 -12.93 16.36
N GLU A 165 8.04 -14.18 16.76
CA GLU A 165 9.27 -14.81 17.21
C GLU A 165 10.24 -14.97 16.04
N ARG A 166 9.71 -15.20 14.84
CA ARG A 166 10.51 -15.25 13.61
C ARG A 166 10.95 -13.86 13.16
N PHE A 167 10.07 -12.86 13.25
CA PHE A 167 10.48 -11.46 13.06
C PHE A 167 11.54 -11.05 14.09
N ALA A 168 11.41 -11.49 15.34
CA ALA A 168 12.36 -11.21 16.39
C ALA A 168 13.74 -11.86 16.12
N ALA A 169 13.75 -13.09 15.59
CA ALA A 169 14.98 -13.76 15.17
C ALA A 169 15.69 -13.02 14.02
N VAL A 170 14.93 -12.55 13.02
CA VAL A 170 15.47 -11.72 11.92
C VAL A 170 16.02 -10.39 12.45
N ALA A 171 15.25 -9.69 13.29
CA ALA A 171 15.65 -8.42 13.89
C ALA A 171 16.92 -8.55 14.74
N ARG A 172 17.05 -9.65 15.51
CA ARG A 172 18.25 -9.97 16.27
C ARG A 172 19.45 -10.19 15.38
N SER A 173 19.32 -11.01 14.33
CA SER A 173 20.41 -11.28 13.38
C SER A 173 20.93 -9.99 12.74
N LEU A 174 20.03 -9.07 12.37
CA LEU A 174 20.40 -7.77 11.81
C LEU A 174 21.11 -6.87 12.84
N ALA A 175 20.63 -6.84 14.08
CA ALA A 175 21.25 -6.08 15.16
C ALA A 175 22.64 -6.61 15.53
N ASP A 176 22.80 -7.94 15.60
CA ASP A 176 24.08 -8.62 15.85
C ASP A 176 25.09 -8.33 14.71
N ALA A 177 24.61 -8.12 13.48
CA ALA A 177 25.40 -7.67 12.34
C ALA A 177 25.71 -6.16 12.34
N GLY A 178 25.28 -5.42 13.38
CA GLY A 178 25.58 -4.00 13.57
C GLY A 178 24.63 -3.03 12.85
N HIS A 179 23.46 -3.48 12.40
CA HIS A 179 22.45 -2.60 11.81
C HIS A 179 21.61 -1.89 12.89
N ASP A 180 21.24 -0.63 12.64
CA ASP A 180 20.17 0.04 13.41
C ASP A 180 18.82 -0.53 12.98
N VAL A 181 18.20 -1.35 13.84
CA VAL A 181 16.94 -2.05 13.56
C VAL A 181 15.78 -1.35 14.26
N ARG A 182 14.74 -1.01 13.51
CA ARG A 182 13.55 -0.33 14.04
C ARG A 182 12.28 -1.10 13.70
N ILE A 183 11.43 -1.29 14.70
CA ILE A 183 10.17 -2.01 14.58
C ILE A 183 9.04 -1.01 14.36
N THR A 184 8.39 -1.08 13.20
CA THR A 184 7.30 -0.17 12.80
C THR A 184 5.94 -0.84 12.97
N GLY A 185 4.88 -0.04 13.01
CA GLY A 185 3.51 -0.53 13.16
C GLY A 185 2.52 0.60 13.45
N GLY A 186 1.23 0.34 13.26
CA GLY A 186 0.18 1.24 13.73
C GLY A 186 0.01 1.21 15.25
N PRO A 187 -0.81 2.10 15.82
CA PRO A 187 -1.10 2.11 17.27
C PRO A 187 -1.63 0.77 17.80
N ALA A 188 -2.49 0.09 17.03
CA ALA A 188 -3.03 -1.22 17.39
C ALA A 188 -2.00 -2.37 17.33
N GLU A 189 -0.82 -2.12 16.76
CA GLU A 189 0.24 -3.13 16.57
C GLU A 189 1.42 -2.89 17.53
N ARG A 190 1.31 -1.91 18.43
CA ARG A 190 2.38 -1.56 19.36
C ARG A 190 2.79 -2.73 20.25
N ASP A 191 1.83 -3.48 20.78
CA ASP A 191 2.14 -4.64 21.64
C ASP A 191 2.89 -5.74 20.89
N LEU A 192 2.51 -5.98 19.62
CA LEU A 192 3.20 -6.89 18.71
C LEU A 192 4.63 -6.40 18.44
N ALA A 193 4.81 -5.13 18.10
CA ALA A 193 6.12 -4.55 17.86
C ALA A 193 7.04 -4.60 19.09
N CYS A 194 6.50 -4.33 20.28
CA CYS A 194 7.21 -4.47 21.54
C CYS A 194 7.60 -5.94 21.83
N ALA A 195 6.74 -6.91 21.50
CA ALA A 195 7.06 -8.32 21.64
C ALA A 195 8.21 -8.74 20.71
N VAL A 196 8.21 -8.26 19.46
CA VAL A 196 9.31 -8.46 18.50
C VAL A 196 10.60 -7.84 19.02
N ALA A 197 10.57 -6.58 19.46
CA ALA A 197 11.76 -5.90 19.99
C ALA A 197 12.36 -6.63 21.20
N ARG A 198 11.54 -6.97 22.20
CA ARG A 198 11.97 -7.75 23.38
C ARG A 198 12.52 -9.12 22.97
N GLY A 199 11.82 -9.81 22.07
CA GLY A 199 12.25 -11.10 21.52
C GLY A 199 13.55 -11.02 20.72
N ALA A 200 13.93 -9.83 20.25
CA ALA A 200 15.18 -9.58 19.54
C ALA A 200 16.31 -9.11 20.47
N GLY A 201 16.02 -8.78 21.73
CA GLY A 201 16.98 -8.15 22.65
C GLY A 201 17.18 -6.66 22.41
N LEU A 202 16.25 -6.01 21.70
CA LEU A 202 16.27 -4.57 21.43
C LEU A 202 15.58 -3.78 22.55
N GLY A 203 16.01 -2.53 22.73
CA GLY A 203 15.38 -1.58 23.65
C GLY A 203 14.02 -1.07 23.15
N GLU A 204 13.28 -0.40 24.04
CA GLU A 204 11.99 0.21 23.68
C GLU A 204 12.13 1.35 22.66
N ASP A 205 13.31 1.97 22.57
CA ASP A 205 13.67 3.01 21.61
C ASP A 205 13.76 2.49 20.16
N ALA A 206 13.85 1.17 19.97
CA ALA A 206 13.72 0.54 18.67
C ALA A 206 12.27 0.49 18.16
N VAL A 207 11.26 0.70 19.03
CA VAL A 207 9.84 0.58 18.67
C VAL A 207 9.27 1.93 18.24
N LEU A 208 9.04 2.06 16.93
CA LEU A 208 8.35 3.20 16.32
C LEU A 208 6.83 2.99 16.18
N ALA A 209 6.35 1.79 16.52
CA ALA A 209 4.94 1.45 16.38
C ALA A 209 4.06 2.32 17.29
N GLY A 210 3.07 2.98 16.68
CA GLY A 210 2.16 3.91 17.35
C GLY A 210 2.77 5.24 17.81
N THR A 211 4.04 5.52 17.49
CA THR A 211 4.69 6.81 17.82
C THR A 211 4.92 7.70 16.61
N THR A 212 4.61 7.20 15.41
CA THR A 212 4.79 7.89 14.14
C THR A 212 3.45 8.23 13.50
N SER A 213 3.36 9.43 12.95
CA SER A 213 2.34 9.80 11.99
C SER A 213 2.57 9.09 10.65
N THR A 214 1.56 9.09 9.78
CA THR A 214 1.67 8.51 8.44
C THR A 214 2.79 9.16 7.60
N LEU A 215 3.02 10.48 7.76
CA LEU A 215 4.11 11.18 7.07
C LEU A 215 5.48 10.84 7.64
N GLU A 216 5.62 10.70 8.97
CA GLU A 216 6.88 10.29 9.59
C GLU A 216 7.25 8.85 9.23
N LEU A 217 6.27 7.94 9.16
CA LEU A 217 6.47 6.59 8.66
C LEU A 217 6.97 6.62 7.20
N ALA A 218 6.32 7.38 6.34
CA ALA A 218 6.73 7.52 4.94
C ALA A 218 8.14 8.14 4.80
N ALA A 219 8.48 9.17 5.57
CA ALA A 219 9.81 9.76 5.60
C ALA A 219 10.87 8.78 6.10
N THR A 220 10.53 7.97 7.11
CA THR A 220 11.40 6.91 7.63
C THR A 220 11.65 5.85 6.56
N VAL A 221 10.59 5.38 5.90
CA VAL A 221 10.70 4.43 4.79
C VAL A 221 11.56 5.03 3.67
N ALA A 222 11.34 6.29 3.26
CA ALA A 222 12.09 6.94 2.19
C ALA A 222 13.62 6.98 2.42
N THR A 223 14.06 6.87 3.67
CA THR A 223 15.48 6.86 4.05
C THR A 223 15.98 5.49 4.55
N ALA A 224 15.11 4.48 4.60
CA ALA A 224 15.42 3.15 5.15
C ALA A 224 16.50 2.44 4.34
N ARG A 225 17.42 1.72 5.01
CA ARG A 225 18.41 0.88 4.32
C ARG A 225 17.74 -0.29 3.60
N VAL A 226 16.82 -0.97 4.29
CA VAL A 226 15.95 -2.03 3.74
C VAL A 226 14.69 -2.13 4.61
N VAL A 227 13.59 -2.63 4.02
CA VAL A 227 12.33 -2.91 4.71
C VAL A 227 12.01 -4.40 4.64
N VAL A 228 11.72 -5.03 5.77
CA VAL A 228 11.17 -6.40 5.83
C VAL A 228 9.77 -6.38 6.42
N SER A 229 8.81 -6.93 5.68
CA SER A 229 7.40 -6.93 6.07
C SER A 229 6.65 -8.06 5.40
N GLY A 230 5.45 -8.36 5.91
CA GLY A 230 4.44 -9.04 5.08
C GLY A 230 4.02 -8.18 3.88
N ASP A 231 3.18 -8.75 3.01
CA ASP A 231 2.41 -8.00 2.01
C ASP A 231 1.44 -7.04 2.70
N THR A 232 1.92 -5.82 2.99
CA THR A 232 1.17 -4.75 3.65
C THR A 232 1.49 -3.39 3.03
N GLY A 233 0.77 -2.34 3.45
CA GLY A 233 0.99 -0.98 2.96
C GLY A 233 2.44 -0.48 3.07
N VAL A 234 3.22 -0.95 4.05
CA VAL A 234 4.63 -0.56 4.20
C VAL A 234 5.52 -1.14 3.10
N ALA A 235 5.21 -2.34 2.58
CA ALA A 235 5.88 -2.90 1.40
C ALA A 235 5.65 -2.03 0.15
N HIS A 236 4.44 -1.49 0.00
CA HIS A 236 4.12 -0.57 -1.09
C HIS A 236 4.79 0.80 -0.91
N LEU A 237 4.97 1.30 0.33
CA LEU A 237 5.78 2.51 0.57
C LEU A 237 7.24 2.27 0.17
N ALA A 238 7.81 1.10 0.48
CA ALA A 238 9.16 0.76 0.04
C ALA A 238 9.26 0.75 -1.49
N THR A 239 8.21 0.27 -2.18
CA THR A 239 8.11 0.33 -3.65
C THR A 239 8.08 1.77 -4.17
N ALA A 240 7.23 2.62 -3.59
CA ALA A 240 7.06 4.02 -3.98
C ALA A 240 8.33 4.87 -3.75
N TYR A 241 9.11 4.57 -2.73
CA TYR A 241 10.40 5.24 -2.49
C TYR A 241 11.60 4.48 -3.04
N ARG A 242 11.36 3.41 -3.81
CA ARG A 242 12.37 2.57 -4.45
C ARG A 242 13.41 2.04 -3.46
N ARG A 243 12.99 1.77 -2.23
CA ARG A 243 13.86 1.26 -1.16
C ARG A 243 13.94 -0.26 -1.22
N PRO A 244 15.11 -0.85 -0.95
CA PRO A 244 15.23 -2.29 -0.88
C PRO A 244 14.19 -2.90 0.05
N SER A 245 13.59 -4.02 -0.34
CA SER A 245 12.63 -4.72 0.52
C SER A 245 12.65 -6.23 0.36
N VAL A 246 12.36 -6.92 1.47
CA VAL A 246 12.01 -8.33 1.50
C VAL A 246 10.54 -8.43 1.90
N VAL A 247 9.69 -8.89 0.99
CA VAL A 247 8.23 -8.93 1.19
C VAL A 247 7.76 -10.38 1.30
N LEU A 248 7.13 -10.70 2.43
CA LEU A 248 6.65 -12.04 2.76
C LEU A 248 5.20 -12.17 2.33
N PHE A 249 4.94 -13.00 1.32
CA PHE A 249 3.58 -13.29 0.87
C PHE A 249 3.09 -14.60 1.49
N GLY A 250 1.78 -14.67 1.71
CA GLY A 250 1.10 -15.85 2.25
C GLY A 250 -0.09 -16.22 1.37
N PRO A 251 -1.31 -15.81 1.77
CA PRO A 251 -2.53 -16.25 1.10
C PRO A 251 -2.70 -15.66 -0.30
N VAL A 252 -2.16 -14.45 -0.52
CA VAL A 252 -2.29 -13.72 -1.79
C VAL A 252 -1.06 -13.96 -2.65
N SER A 253 -1.27 -14.17 -3.95
CA SER A 253 -0.19 -14.31 -4.91
C SER A 253 0.52 -12.97 -5.16
N PRO A 254 1.86 -12.93 -5.19
CA PRO A 254 2.61 -11.75 -5.61
C PRO A 254 2.39 -11.40 -7.09
N ALA A 255 1.80 -12.28 -7.91
CA ALA A 255 1.36 -11.91 -9.26
C ALA A 255 0.22 -10.87 -9.26
N LEU A 256 -0.50 -10.76 -8.13
CA LEU A 256 -1.62 -9.83 -7.98
C LEU A 256 -1.21 -8.52 -7.28
N TRP A 257 -0.32 -8.61 -6.29
CA TRP A 257 0.02 -7.50 -5.37
C TRP A 257 1.52 -7.23 -5.22
N GLY A 258 2.36 -7.98 -5.92
CA GLY A 258 3.80 -7.86 -5.82
C GLY A 258 4.35 -6.50 -6.26
N PRO A 259 5.56 -6.15 -5.82
CA PRO A 259 6.26 -5.00 -6.36
C PRO A 259 6.59 -5.23 -7.85
N PRO A 260 6.83 -4.15 -8.63
CA PRO A 260 7.38 -4.28 -9.98
C PRO A 260 8.68 -5.09 -9.96
N PRO A 261 9.00 -5.83 -11.04
CA PRO A 261 10.18 -6.70 -11.11
C PRO A 261 11.47 -5.86 -11.13
N ARG A 262 11.95 -5.48 -9.95
CA ARG A 262 13.15 -4.66 -9.71
C ARG A 262 14.08 -5.42 -8.76
N PRO A 263 15.41 -5.36 -8.97
CA PRO A 263 16.37 -6.15 -8.19
C PRO A 263 16.40 -5.79 -6.70
N GLN A 264 15.93 -4.59 -6.34
CA GLN A 264 15.85 -4.14 -4.94
C GLN A 264 14.67 -4.74 -4.16
N HIS A 265 13.72 -5.40 -4.81
CA HIS A 265 12.58 -6.02 -4.15
C HIS A 265 12.67 -7.54 -4.26
N LEU A 266 12.86 -8.22 -3.13
CA LEU A 266 12.86 -9.66 -3.05
C LEU A 266 11.53 -10.13 -2.45
N VAL A 267 10.86 -11.03 -3.16
CA VAL A 267 9.58 -11.60 -2.75
C VAL A 267 9.81 -13.04 -2.30
N LEU A 268 9.33 -13.37 -1.10
CA LEU A 268 9.31 -14.73 -0.59
C LEU A 268 7.87 -15.22 -0.55
N TRP A 269 7.59 -16.31 -1.27
CA TRP A 269 6.26 -16.88 -1.35
C TRP A 269 6.35 -18.38 -1.64
N HIS A 270 5.61 -19.15 -0.85
CA HIS A 270 5.49 -20.60 -1.03
C HIS A 270 4.07 -21.03 -1.39
N GLY A 271 3.17 -20.11 -1.75
CA GLY A 271 1.75 -20.40 -1.97
C GLY A 271 1.44 -20.87 -3.38
N ASP A 272 0.18 -21.28 -3.57
CA ASP A 272 -0.43 -21.65 -4.86
C ASP A 272 -1.49 -20.65 -5.34
N GLY A 273 -1.79 -19.63 -4.53
CA GLY A 273 -2.77 -18.59 -4.82
C GLY A 273 -4.19 -18.91 -4.35
N ALA A 274 -4.38 -19.99 -3.59
CA ALA A 274 -5.69 -20.41 -3.06
C ALA A 274 -5.91 -20.04 -1.58
N GLY A 275 -5.02 -19.25 -0.97
CA GLY A 275 -5.13 -18.87 0.43
C GLY A 275 -6.22 -17.82 0.69
N ASP A 276 -6.68 -17.75 1.93
CA ASP A 276 -7.70 -16.80 2.39
C ASP A 276 -7.05 -15.49 2.88
N PRO A 277 -7.16 -14.36 2.15
CA PRO A 277 -6.60 -13.08 2.59
C PRO A 277 -7.25 -12.51 3.85
N TRP A 278 -8.44 -12.99 4.23
CA TRP A 278 -9.19 -12.58 5.41
C TRP A 278 -9.10 -13.61 6.55
N GLY A 279 -8.26 -14.63 6.39
CA GLY A 279 -8.11 -15.73 7.34
C GLY A 279 -7.77 -15.26 8.75
N THR A 280 -8.37 -15.92 9.75
CA THR A 280 -8.14 -15.65 11.17
C THR A 280 -6.98 -16.44 11.77
N GLU A 281 -6.38 -17.34 10.99
CA GLU A 281 -5.24 -18.18 11.38
C GLU A 281 -4.12 -18.04 10.36
N LEU A 282 -2.87 -18.21 10.83
CA LEU A 282 -1.66 -18.10 10.00
C LEU A 282 -1.78 -18.94 8.72
N ASP A 283 -1.62 -18.28 7.57
CA ASP A 283 -1.64 -18.95 6.28
C ASP A 283 -0.49 -19.98 6.15
N PRO A 284 -0.75 -21.21 5.66
CA PRO A 284 0.27 -22.24 5.52
C PRO A 284 1.45 -21.86 4.62
N ALA A 285 1.22 -21.06 3.57
CA ALA A 285 2.31 -20.61 2.70
C ALA A 285 3.22 -19.62 3.42
N LEU A 286 2.63 -18.70 4.20
CA LEU A 286 3.39 -17.78 5.06
C LEU A 286 4.15 -18.54 6.15
N ALA A 287 3.55 -19.59 6.72
CA ALA A 287 4.17 -20.44 7.74
C ALA A 287 5.41 -21.20 7.22
N ARG A 288 5.48 -21.48 5.91
CA ARG A 288 6.64 -22.13 5.29
C ARG A 288 7.86 -21.22 5.13
N ILE A 289 7.67 -19.90 5.11
CA ILE A 289 8.80 -18.95 5.02
C ILE A 289 9.62 -19.03 6.31
N THR A 290 10.89 -19.36 6.17
CA THR A 290 11.84 -19.54 7.28
C THR A 290 12.62 -18.26 7.61
N VAL A 291 13.20 -18.21 8.82
CA VAL A 291 14.09 -17.11 9.21
C VAL A 291 15.31 -17.05 8.29
N ASP A 292 15.89 -18.20 7.95
CA ASP A 292 17.08 -18.29 7.10
C ASP A 292 16.84 -17.74 5.69
N GLU A 293 15.68 -18.03 5.08
CA GLU A 293 15.31 -17.45 3.79
C GLU A 293 15.23 -15.92 3.85
N VAL A 294 14.63 -15.38 4.91
CA VAL A 294 14.49 -13.94 5.10
C VAL A 294 15.86 -13.30 5.32
N THR A 295 16.69 -13.85 6.20
CA THR A 295 18.04 -13.33 6.47
C THR A 295 18.93 -13.41 5.23
N ALA A 296 18.92 -14.52 4.49
CA ALA A 296 19.68 -14.66 3.25
C ALA A 296 19.23 -13.65 2.18
N ALA A 297 17.93 -13.36 2.08
CA ALA A 297 17.42 -12.31 1.21
C ALA A 297 17.89 -10.92 1.65
N LEU A 298 17.88 -10.64 2.96
CA LEU A 298 18.35 -9.37 3.52
C LEU A 298 19.85 -9.17 3.29
N ASP A 299 20.68 -10.18 3.52
CA ASP A 299 22.13 -10.13 3.31
C ASP A 299 22.45 -9.75 1.86
N ARG A 300 21.72 -10.31 0.89
CA ARG A 300 21.87 -9.97 -0.53
C ARG A 300 21.56 -8.50 -0.85
N LEU A 301 20.64 -7.88 -0.12
CA LEU A 301 20.26 -6.47 -0.31
C LEU A 301 21.15 -5.51 0.49
N LEU A 302 21.83 -6.01 1.52
CA LEU A 302 22.65 -5.21 2.45
C LEU A 302 24.15 -5.26 2.17
N ALA A 303 24.60 -6.23 1.36
CA ALA A 303 25.96 -6.35 0.82
C ALA A 303 26.32 -5.21 -0.14
#